data_AF-A0A918I886-F1
#
_entry.id   AF-A0A918I886-F1
#
_cell.length_a   1.000
_cell.length_b   1.000
_cell.length_c   1.000
_cell.angle_alpha   90.00
_cell.angle_beta   90.00
_cell.angle_gamma   90.00
#
_symmetry.space_group_name_H-M   'P 1'
#
loop_
_entity.id
_entity.type
_entity.pdbx_description
1 polymer ?
#
loop_
_entity_poly.entity_id
_entity_poly.type
_entity_poly.pdbx_seq_one_letter_code
_entity_poly.pdbx_strand_id
1 'polypeptide(L)'
;MSRAHDLPEVPSRRLMLKSAALAAGALAAAPAVARAAPATPGAALYVNPLVQQRADPHITRHTDGRYYFTATVPEYDRIVLRRARTLNGLATAAESVIWRAHTTGPMGAHIWAPELHRVGGKWYIYFASAPAEDVWAIRIWVLENAHQDPFQGTWAERGQIRTAWETFSLDATTFKHRGTRYLVWAQHEPGMDNNTALWISKMANPWTLTGPQVRLSTPELDWECVGYKVNEGPYVLQRHGRVFLTYSAGATDRHYCMGLLTAGAGSDLMDARSWSKSPVPVFTSDDTTHQYGPGHNCFTVAEDGHSDVLVYHARPYKEITGDPLHDPNRHTRVQRLGWKPDGTPDFGVPVADTVQAGEVR
;
A
#
# COMPACT_ATOMS: atom_id res chain seq x y z
N MET A 1 35.12 79.77 25.99
CA MET A 1 34.19 80.00 24.85
C MET A 1 33.40 78.71 24.69
N SER A 2 32.23 78.64 25.34
CA SER A 2 30.88 78.74 24.74
C SER A 2 30.49 77.44 24.03
N ARG A 3 29.35 76.78 24.25
CA ARG A 3 28.25 76.77 25.24
C ARG A 3 27.43 75.52 24.84
N ALA A 4 26.74 74.95 25.81
CA ALA A 4 25.80 73.84 25.65
C ALA A 4 24.47 74.23 24.99
N HIS A 5 23.69 73.19 24.67
CA HIS A 5 22.23 73.11 24.46
C HIS A 5 21.64 73.70 23.18
N ASP A 6 20.73 72.96 22.53
CA ASP A 6 19.29 73.21 22.64
C ASP A 6 18.45 72.21 21.79
N LEU A 7 17.55 71.48 22.46
CA LEU A 7 16.21 71.19 21.94
C LEU A 7 15.34 72.41 22.31
N PRO A 8 14.33 72.78 21.52
CA PRO A 8 12.99 72.71 22.12
C PRO A 8 11.80 72.42 21.19
N GLU A 9 10.80 71.85 21.86
CA GLU A 9 9.33 71.91 21.78
C GLU A 9 8.58 72.72 20.69
N VAL A 10 7.60 72.03 20.10
CA VAL A 10 6.15 72.30 19.98
C VAL A 10 5.64 73.76 19.98
N PRO A 11 4.81 74.13 18.99
CA PRO A 11 3.74 75.11 19.17
C PRO A 11 2.38 74.43 19.39
N SER A 12 1.66 74.96 20.37
CA SER A 12 0.28 74.62 20.72
C SER A 12 -0.71 75.70 20.26
N ARG A 13 -1.98 75.29 20.20
CA ARG A 13 -3.25 76.06 20.24
C ARG A 13 -3.88 76.59 18.94
N ARG A 14 -5.01 75.92 18.64
CA ARG A 14 -6.37 76.46 18.38
C ARG A 14 -6.57 77.38 17.17
N LEU A 15 -7.42 76.95 16.23
CA LEU A 15 -8.77 77.52 16.07
C LEU A 15 -9.71 76.61 15.25
N MET A 16 -10.99 76.69 15.61
CA MET A 16 -12.15 75.97 15.05
C MET A 16 -12.47 76.39 13.60
N LEU A 17 -13.08 75.50 12.79
CA LEU A 17 -14.52 75.55 12.46
C LEU A 17 -14.93 74.45 11.45
N LYS A 18 -15.92 73.65 11.87
CA LYS A 18 -17.10 73.11 11.16
C LYS A 18 -16.96 72.70 9.68
N SER A 19 -17.25 71.43 9.36
CA SER A 19 -18.54 70.97 8.78
C SER A 19 -18.41 69.62 8.05
N ALA A 20 -19.52 68.87 8.03
CA ALA A 20 -19.91 67.80 7.10
C ALA A 20 -19.38 66.37 7.33
N ALA A 21 -20.17 65.62 8.09
CA ALA A 21 -20.71 64.29 7.79
C ALA A 21 -19.95 63.34 6.84
N LEU A 22 -19.58 62.16 7.35
CA LEU A 22 -19.98 60.86 6.79
C LEU A 22 -19.63 59.77 7.81
N ALA A 23 -20.65 59.16 8.41
CA ALA A 23 -20.47 58.01 9.29
C ALA A 23 -20.29 56.74 8.45
N ALA A 24 -19.04 56.28 8.30
CA ALA A 24 -18.75 54.93 7.86
C ALA A 24 -18.47 54.08 9.12
N GLY A 25 -19.45 53.27 9.51
CA GLY A 25 -19.29 52.30 10.60
C GLY A 25 -18.30 51.21 10.18
N ALA A 26 -17.10 51.22 10.78
CA ALA A 26 -16.18 50.11 10.69
C ALA A 26 -16.68 48.98 11.60
N LEU A 27 -17.30 47.94 11.03
CA LEU A 27 -17.46 46.67 11.73
C LEU A 27 -16.07 46.03 11.88
N ALA A 28 -15.56 46.03 13.10
CA ALA A 28 -14.44 45.17 13.47
C ALA A 28 -14.92 43.71 13.43
N ALA A 29 -14.58 42.99 12.36
CA ALA A 29 -14.75 41.53 12.31
C ALA A 29 -13.68 40.88 13.19
N ALA A 30 -14.08 40.39 14.36
CA ALA A 30 -13.24 39.49 15.15
C ALA A 30 -13.00 38.20 14.34
N PRO A 31 -11.77 37.63 14.33
CA PRO A 31 -11.52 36.38 13.66
C PRO A 31 -12.29 35.28 14.41
N ALA A 32 -13.29 34.70 13.76
CA ALA A 32 -13.93 33.50 14.24
C ALA A 32 -12.89 32.36 14.20
N VAL A 33 -12.35 31.99 15.35
CA VAL A 33 -11.64 30.73 15.50
C VAL A 33 -12.67 29.63 15.29
N ALA A 34 -12.69 29.04 14.09
CA ALA A 34 -13.52 27.90 13.79
C ALA A 34 -13.07 26.74 14.70
N ARG A 35 -13.83 26.52 15.77
CA ARG A 35 -13.65 25.36 16.64
C ARG A 35 -14.15 24.16 15.85
N ALA A 36 -13.25 23.24 15.51
CA ALA A 36 -13.61 21.98 14.87
C ALA A 36 -14.71 21.30 15.71
N ALA A 37 -15.81 20.92 15.04
CA ALA A 37 -16.86 20.14 15.69
C ALA A 37 -16.24 18.82 16.20
N PRO A 38 -16.59 18.36 17.41
CA PRO A 38 -16.17 17.05 17.86
C PRO A 38 -16.69 16.00 16.88
N ALA A 39 -15.80 15.09 16.46
CA ALA A 39 -16.18 13.98 15.60
C ALA A 39 -17.29 13.16 16.26
N THR A 40 -18.37 12.91 15.53
CA THR A 40 -19.45 12.04 15.96
C THR A 40 -18.89 10.62 16.19
N PRO A 41 -19.01 10.04 17.38
CA PRO A 41 -18.69 8.63 17.57
C PRO A 41 -19.69 7.78 16.77
N GLY A 42 -19.21 6.96 15.82
CA GLY A 42 -20.01 5.86 15.27
C GLY A 42 -20.09 5.71 13.75
N ALA A 43 -19.51 6.60 12.93
CA ALA A 43 -19.39 6.35 11.49
C ALA A 43 -18.07 5.65 11.17
N ALA A 44 -18.11 4.53 10.44
CA ALA A 44 -16.91 3.87 9.93
C ALA A 44 -16.11 4.86 9.06
N LEU A 45 -14.81 5.02 9.35
CA LEU A 45 -13.93 5.97 8.64
C LEU A 45 -13.82 5.61 7.15
N TYR A 46 -13.83 4.32 6.84
CA TYR A 46 -13.77 3.78 5.49
C TYR A 46 -14.99 2.90 5.22
N VAL A 47 -15.45 2.92 3.96
CA VAL A 47 -16.48 2.00 3.47
C VAL A 47 -15.79 0.70 3.05
N ASN A 48 -16.15 -0.40 3.70
CA ASN A 48 -15.66 -1.75 3.36
C ASN A 48 -16.80 -2.67 2.89
N PRO A 49 -16.56 -3.54 1.88
CA PRO A 49 -15.33 -3.60 1.09
C PRO A 49 -15.13 -2.33 0.24
N LEU A 50 -13.87 -1.87 0.11
CA LEU A 50 -13.55 -0.67 -0.64
C LEU A 50 -13.73 -0.88 -2.15
N VAL A 51 -13.25 -2.02 -2.66
CA VAL A 51 -13.45 -2.42 -4.05
C VAL A 51 -13.75 -3.92 -4.09
N GLN A 52 -14.94 -4.26 -4.59
CA GLN A 52 -15.32 -5.67 -4.77
C GLN A 52 -14.50 -6.33 -5.88
N GLN A 53 -14.33 -7.65 -5.76
CA GLN A 53 -13.67 -8.50 -6.74
C GLN A 53 -12.31 -7.99 -7.22
N ARG A 54 -11.50 -7.55 -6.25
CA ARG A 54 -10.12 -7.11 -6.46
C ARG A 54 -9.26 -7.74 -5.39
N ALA A 55 -8.43 -8.70 -5.80
CA ALA A 55 -7.42 -9.33 -4.96
C ALA A 55 -6.11 -8.55 -5.04
N ASP A 56 -5.18 -8.87 -4.13
CA ASP A 56 -3.81 -8.36 -4.12
C ASP A 56 -3.73 -6.83 -4.29
N PRO A 57 -4.41 -6.05 -3.42
CA PRO A 57 -4.59 -4.63 -3.64
C PRO A 57 -3.32 -3.84 -3.36
N HIS A 58 -2.93 -3.00 -4.32
CA HIS A 58 -1.85 -2.05 -4.15
C HIS A 58 -2.35 -0.60 -4.29
N ILE A 59 -2.27 0.17 -3.20
CA ILE A 59 -2.62 1.59 -3.16
C ILE A 59 -1.38 2.42 -2.84
N THR A 60 -0.99 3.30 -3.76
CA THR A 60 0.04 4.31 -3.49
C THR A 60 -0.56 5.71 -3.45
N ARG A 61 -0.23 6.47 -2.39
CA ARG A 61 -0.55 7.90 -2.33
C ARG A 61 0.58 8.67 -2.99
N HIS A 62 0.26 9.40 -4.05
CA HIS A 62 1.23 10.17 -4.79
C HIS A 62 1.26 11.64 -4.34
N THR A 63 2.36 12.33 -4.68
CA THR A 63 2.61 13.74 -4.33
C THR A 63 1.70 14.72 -5.07
N ASP A 64 0.96 14.27 -6.09
CA ASP A 64 -0.09 15.05 -6.75
C ASP A 64 -1.41 15.11 -5.94
N GLY A 65 -1.42 14.52 -4.74
CA GLY A 65 -2.57 14.50 -3.85
C GLY A 65 -3.63 13.45 -4.23
N ARG A 66 -3.27 12.45 -5.04
CA ARG A 66 -4.16 11.35 -5.42
C ARG A 66 -3.64 10.01 -4.92
N TYR A 67 -4.58 9.11 -4.68
CA TYR A 67 -4.35 7.68 -4.56
C TYR A 67 -4.43 7.03 -5.92
N TYR A 68 -3.52 6.11 -6.19
CA TYR A 68 -3.52 5.25 -7.36
C TYR A 68 -3.69 3.81 -6.88
N PHE A 69 -4.66 3.10 -7.44
CA PHE A 69 -5.02 1.73 -7.07
C PHE A 69 -4.91 0.82 -8.27
N THR A 70 -4.18 -0.27 -8.08
CA THR A 70 -4.13 -1.42 -8.98
C THR A 70 -4.29 -2.69 -8.14
N ALA A 71 -4.68 -3.78 -8.79
CA ALA A 71 -5.04 -5.03 -8.13
C ALA A 71 -5.10 -6.15 -9.16
N THR A 72 -5.10 -7.39 -8.68
CA THR A 72 -5.44 -8.56 -9.47
C THR A 72 -6.94 -8.54 -9.80
N VAL A 73 -7.27 -8.62 -11.09
CA VAL A 73 -8.65 -8.81 -11.57
C VAL A 73 -9.00 -10.31 -11.63
N PRO A 74 -10.27 -10.71 -11.49
CA PRO A 74 -10.64 -12.13 -11.45
C PRO A 74 -10.29 -12.93 -12.70
N GLU A 75 -10.23 -12.27 -13.86
CA GLU A 75 -9.89 -12.92 -15.13
C GLU A 75 -8.37 -13.15 -15.31
N TYR A 76 -7.53 -12.55 -14.46
CA TYR A 76 -6.06 -12.66 -14.51
C TYR A 76 -5.45 -12.36 -15.90
N ASP A 77 -6.03 -11.43 -16.67
CA ASP A 77 -5.69 -11.18 -18.09
C ASP A 77 -5.10 -9.78 -18.36
N ARG A 78 -5.07 -8.90 -17.35
CA ARG A 78 -4.74 -7.48 -17.55
C ARG A 78 -4.32 -6.79 -16.27
N ILE A 79 -3.66 -5.64 -16.43
CA ILE A 79 -3.34 -4.72 -15.35
C ILE A 79 -4.28 -3.52 -15.44
N VAL A 80 -4.97 -3.24 -14.34
CA VAL A 80 -5.93 -2.15 -14.21
C VAL A 80 -5.41 -1.04 -13.32
N LEU A 81 -5.84 0.19 -13.55
CA LEU A 81 -5.50 1.34 -12.73
C LEU A 81 -6.71 2.25 -12.54
N ARG A 82 -6.91 2.74 -11.31
CA ARG A 82 -7.85 3.83 -11.00
C ARG A 82 -7.18 4.84 -10.08
N ARG A 83 -7.74 6.05 -10.02
CA ARG A 83 -7.25 7.11 -9.11
C ARG A 83 -8.38 7.90 -8.48
N ALA A 84 -8.17 8.37 -7.25
CA ALA A 84 -9.08 9.24 -6.53
C ALA A 84 -8.32 10.19 -5.59
N ARG A 85 -8.99 11.23 -5.07
CA ARG A 85 -8.39 12.14 -4.07
C ARG A 85 -8.48 11.60 -2.63
N THR A 86 -9.37 10.65 -2.40
CA THR A 86 -9.62 10.01 -1.11
C THR A 86 -9.62 8.50 -1.28
N LEU A 87 -9.36 7.76 -0.20
CA LEU A 87 -9.42 6.30 -0.20
C LEU A 87 -10.83 5.83 -0.58
N ASN A 88 -11.87 6.32 0.11
CA ASN A 88 -13.27 6.00 -0.21
C ASN A 88 -13.66 6.36 -1.66
N GLY A 89 -13.04 7.37 -2.26
CA GLY A 89 -13.28 7.74 -3.66
C GLY A 89 -12.81 6.67 -4.66
N LEU A 90 -11.93 5.75 -4.26
CA LEU A 90 -11.50 4.63 -5.11
C LEU A 90 -12.63 3.63 -5.38
N ALA A 91 -13.64 3.56 -4.51
CA ALA A 91 -14.79 2.67 -4.65
C ALA A 91 -15.59 2.95 -5.94
N THR A 92 -15.70 4.23 -6.32
CA THR A 92 -16.46 4.69 -7.49
C THR A 92 -15.61 5.27 -8.61
N ALA A 93 -14.29 5.34 -8.43
CA ALA A 93 -13.37 5.81 -9.46
C ALA A 93 -13.38 4.88 -10.69
N ALA A 94 -13.43 5.49 -11.88
CA ALA A 94 -13.34 4.76 -13.13
C ALA A 94 -12.02 3.98 -13.24
N GLU A 95 -12.12 2.75 -13.74
CA GLU A 95 -10.99 1.86 -13.93
C GLU A 95 -10.54 1.87 -15.40
N SER A 96 -9.23 1.95 -15.62
CA SER A 96 -8.60 1.88 -16.94
C SER A 96 -7.75 0.62 -17.05
N VAL A 97 -7.80 -0.05 -18.20
CA VAL A 97 -6.84 -1.11 -18.53
C VAL A 97 -5.61 -0.46 -19.12
N ILE A 98 -4.45 -0.65 -18.48
CA ILE A 98 -3.20 0.01 -18.89
C ILE A 98 -2.22 -0.96 -19.58
N TRP A 99 -2.43 -2.27 -19.42
CA TRP A 99 -1.66 -3.31 -20.09
C TRP A 99 -2.49 -4.62 -20.11
N ARG A 100 -2.28 -5.48 -21.11
CA ARG A 100 -2.99 -6.76 -21.30
C ARG A 100 -2.01 -7.89 -21.54
N ALA A 101 -2.38 -9.08 -21.09
CA ALA A 101 -1.65 -10.32 -21.35
C ALA A 101 -1.40 -10.51 -22.85
N HIS A 102 -0.23 -11.08 -23.16
CA HIS A 102 0.10 -11.50 -24.52
C HIS A 102 -0.75 -12.70 -24.91
N THR A 103 -1.00 -12.86 -26.21
CA THR A 103 -1.78 -13.99 -26.72
C THR A 103 -0.96 -15.29 -26.81
N THR A 104 0.37 -15.19 -26.82
CA THR A 104 1.33 -16.30 -26.97
C THR A 104 2.63 -15.92 -26.28
N GLY A 105 3.40 -16.91 -25.83
CA GLY A 105 4.71 -16.70 -25.24
C GLY A 105 4.63 -16.07 -23.84
N PRO A 106 5.75 -15.51 -23.34
CA PRO A 106 5.84 -14.92 -22.01
C PRO A 106 4.80 -13.82 -21.77
N MET A 107 4.48 -13.56 -20.50
CA MET A 107 3.49 -12.54 -20.12
C MET A 107 2.06 -12.80 -20.66
N GLY A 108 1.71 -14.07 -20.90
CA GLY A 108 0.48 -14.46 -21.59
C GLY A 108 -0.60 -15.09 -20.71
N ALA A 109 -0.27 -15.47 -19.47
CA ALA A 109 -1.20 -16.08 -18.53
C ALA A 109 -0.98 -15.59 -17.10
N HIS A 110 -2.03 -15.67 -16.28
CA HIS A 110 -1.98 -15.44 -14.83
C HIS A 110 -1.33 -14.09 -14.47
N ILE A 111 -1.92 -12.99 -14.94
CA ILE A 111 -1.47 -11.63 -14.61
C ILE A 111 -1.86 -11.33 -13.16
N TRP A 112 -0.88 -11.41 -12.25
CA TRP A 112 -1.10 -11.34 -10.81
C TRP A 112 -0.35 -10.18 -10.15
N ALA A 113 -0.97 -9.66 -9.09
CA ALA A 113 -0.41 -8.78 -8.07
C ALA A 113 0.40 -7.60 -8.62
N PRO A 114 -0.19 -6.73 -9.47
CA PRO A 114 0.51 -5.54 -9.93
C PRO A 114 0.76 -4.56 -8.77
N GLU A 115 1.99 -4.05 -8.64
CA GLU A 115 2.32 -2.95 -7.74
C GLU A 115 2.84 -1.72 -8.51
N LEU A 116 2.21 -0.56 -8.29
CA LEU A 116 2.60 0.71 -8.93
C LEU A 116 3.57 1.51 -8.07
N HIS A 117 4.79 1.70 -8.55
CA HIS A 117 5.84 2.44 -7.86
C HIS A 117 6.34 3.63 -8.69
N ARG A 118 6.81 4.70 -8.01
CA ARG A 118 7.48 5.82 -8.67
C ARG A 118 8.96 5.87 -8.29
N VAL A 119 9.85 5.73 -9.28
CA VAL A 119 11.31 5.68 -9.08
C VAL A 119 12.01 6.57 -10.10
N GLY A 120 12.88 7.48 -9.65
CA GLY A 120 13.63 8.36 -10.56
C GLY A 120 12.73 9.19 -11.50
N GLY A 121 11.55 9.60 -11.02
CA GLY A 121 10.58 10.39 -11.79
C GLY A 121 9.64 9.59 -12.68
N LYS A 122 9.90 8.30 -12.93
CA LYS A 122 9.10 7.41 -13.79
C LYS A 122 8.24 6.44 -12.97
N TRP A 123 7.18 5.94 -13.58
CA TRP A 123 6.32 4.89 -13.03
C TRP A 123 6.84 3.51 -13.42
N TYR A 124 6.72 2.57 -12.49
CA TYR A 124 7.02 1.16 -12.70
C TYR A 124 5.88 0.31 -12.16
N ILE A 125 5.54 -0.75 -12.87
CA ILE A 125 4.63 -1.78 -12.36
C ILE A 125 5.40 -3.09 -12.29
N TYR A 126 5.46 -3.67 -11.09
CA TYR A 126 5.92 -5.04 -10.87
C TYR A 126 4.70 -5.93 -10.87
N PHE A 127 4.74 -7.04 -11.59
CA PHE A 127 3.65 -8.02 -11.63
C PHE A 127 4.21 -9.41 -11.90
N ALA A 128 3.42 -10.43 -11.61
CA ALA A 128 3.74 -11.80 -11.97
C ALA A 128 2.94 -12.26 -13.18
N SER A 129 3.56 -13.09 -14.02
CA SER A 129 2.89 -13.73 -15.16
C SER A 129 3.67 -14.95 -15.65
N ALA A 130 2.93 -15.89 -16.23
CA ALA A 130 3.45 -17.05 -16.91
C ALA A 130 3.37 -16.91 -18.44
N PRO A 131 4.12 -17.71 -19.21
CA PRO A 131 3.86 -17.92 -20.61
C PRO A 131 2.44 -18.45 -20.87
N ALA A 132 1.83 -18.09 -22.00
CA ALA A 132 0.50 -18.58 -22.39
C ALA A 132 0.45 -20.11 -22.49
N GLU A 133 1.57 -20.75 -22.85
CA GLU A 133 1.69 -22.18 -23.09
C GLU A 133 2.04 -22.99 -21.83
N ASP A 134 2.53 -22.34 -20.78
CA ASP A 134 2.91 -22.98 -19.50
C ASP A 134 2.50 -22.07 -18.34
N VAL A 135 1.21 -22.10 -18.01
CA VAL A 135 0.55 -21.16 -17.09
C VAL A 135 1.06 -21.22 -15.65
N TRP A 136 1.86 -22.23 -15.30
CA TRP A 136 2.47 -22.36 -13.98
C TRP A 136 3.96 -22.00 -13.96
N ALA A 137 4.57 -21.66 -15.10
CA ALA A 137 5.90 -21.08 -15.18
C ALA A 137 5.89 -19.57 -14.85
N ILE A 138 5.27 -19.20 -13.71
CA ILE A 138 5.12 -17.82 -13.24
C ILE A 138 6.49 -17.20 -12.93
N ARG A 139 6.72 -15.99 -13.45
CA ARG A 139 7.91 -15.15 -13.21
C ARG A 139 7.51 -13.70 -12.92
N ILE A 140 8.47 -12.92 -12.44
CA ILE A 140 8.30 -11.49 -12.14
C ILE A 140 8.68 -10.65 -13.38
N TRP A 141 7.83 -9.69 -13.72
CA TRP A 141 7.95 -8.80 -14.87
C TRP A 141 7.82 -7.33 -14.45
N VAL A 142 8.40 -6.43 -15.24
CA VAL A 142 8.32 -4.98 -14.98
C VAL A 142 7.85 -4.21 -16.22
N LEU A 143 6.89 -3.32 -16.01
CA LEU A 143 6.54 -2.27 -16.97
C LEU A 143 7.11 -0.92 -16.50
N GLU A 144 7.49 -0.05 -17.44
CA GLU A 144 7.90 1.33 -17.18
C GLU A 144 7.01 2.31 -17.96
N ASN A 145 6.61 3.41 -17.33
CA ASN A 145 6.04 4.56 -18.01
C ASN A 145 6.72 5.86 -17.56
N ALA A 146 7.30 6.59 -18.51
CA ALA A 146 8.01 7.84 -18.25
C ALA A 146 7.09 9.07 -18.20
N HIS A 147 5.83 8.95 -18.63
CA HIS A 147 4.87 10.04 -18.59
C HIS A 147 4.50 10.40 -17.14
N GLN A 148 4.22 11.67 -16.85
CA GLN A 148 3.90 12.11 -15.49
C GLN A 148 2.56 11.54 -15.01
N ASP A 149 1.56 11.50 -15.88
CA ASP A 149 0.28 10.84 -15.65
C ASP A 149 0.37 9.36 -16.11
N PRO A 150 0.26 8.35 -15.22
CA PRO A 150 0.40 6.93 -15.57
C PRO A 150 -0.76 6.38 -16.43
N PHE A 151 -1.83 7.18 -16.62
CA PHE A 151 -2.92 6.89 -17.56
C PHE A 151 -2.63 7.34 -18.98
N GLN A 152 -1.51 8.05 -19.19
CA GLN A 152 -1.06 8.55 -20.48
C GLN A 152 0.34 8.00 -20.78
N GLY A 153 0.82 8.19 -22.01
CA GLY A 153 2.10 7.63 -22.46
C GLY A 153 2.00 6.14 -22.79
N THR A 154 3.16 5.47 -22.82
CA THR A 154 3.27 4.06 -23.20
C THR A 154 3.96 3.29 -22.08
N TRP A 155 3.35 2.18 -21.67
CA TRP A 155 3.95 1.21 -20.77
C TRP A 155 4.89 0.30 -21.55
N ALA A 156 6.20 0.51 -21.37
CA ALA A 156 7.25 -0.29 -21.98
C ALA A 156 7.59 -1.50 -21.12
N GLU A 157 7.62 -2.69 -21.71
CA GLU A 157 8.06 -3.92 -21.05
C GLU A 157 9.58 -3.89 -20.83
N ARG A 158 10.01 -3.97 -19.57
CA ARG A 158 11.42 -4.08 -19.18
C ARG A 158 11.89 -5.54 -19.08
N GLY A 159 10.98 -6.48 -19.34
CA GLY A 159 11.24 -7.92 -19.33
C GLY A 159 11.20 -8.51 -17.92
N GLN A 160 11.67 -9.76 -17.83
CA GLN A 160 11.70 -10.54 -16.61
C GLN A 160 12.79 -10.02 -15.66
N ILE A 161 12.49 -9.91 -14.36
CA ILE A 161 13.53 -9.79 -13.34
C ILE A 161 14.21 -11.16 -13.19
N ARG A 162 15.47 -11.26 -13.63
CA ARG A 162 16.27 -12.48 -13.48
C ARG A 162 16.71 -12.64 -12.03
N THR A 163 16.44 -13.81 -11.46
CA THR A 163 16.86 -14.23 -10.12
C THR A 163 17.96 -15.30 -10.22
N ALA A 164 18.40 -15.88 -9.10
CA ALA A 164 19.51 -16.83 -9.11
C ALA A 164 19.17 -18.17 -9.81
N TRP A 165 17.89 -18.48 -9.96
CA TRP A 165 17.38 -19.68 -10.64
C TRP A 165 15.98 -19.44 -11.21
N GLU A 166 15.59 -20.24 -12.21
CA GLU A 166 14.33 -20.08 -12.94
C GLU A 166 13.23 -20.99 -12.36
N THR A 167 12.56 -20.54 -11.31
CA THR A 167 11.43 -21.23 -10.67
C THR A 167 10.24 -20.30 -10.48
N PHE A 168 9.11 -20.84 -10.03
CA PHE A 168 7.90 -20.09 -9.67
C PHE A 168 8.25 -18.88 -8.79
N SER A 169 8.02 -17.67 -9.30
CA SER A 169 8.40 -16.40 -8.67
C SER A 169 7.33 -15.34 -8.89
N LEU A 170 6.87 -14.68 -7.83
CA LEU A 170 5.77 -13.73 -7.85
C LEU A 170 5.89 -12.66 -6.74
N ASP A 171 4.90 -11.77 -6.69
CA ASP A 171 4.65 -10.82 -5.59
C ASP A 171 5.86 -9.95 -5.24
N ALA A 172 6.44 -9.36 -6.29
CA ALA A 172 7.61 -8.51 -6.13
C ALA A 172 7.21 -7.11 -5.64
N THR A 173 7.71 -6.72 -4.47
CA THR A 173 7.62 -5.37 -3.93
C THR A 173 9.00 -4.71 -3.88
N THR A 174 9.06 -3.37 -3.98
CA THR A 174 10.31 -2.62 -3.89
C THR A 174 10.24 -1.52 -2.84
N PHE A 175 11.36 -1.30 -2.15
CA PHE A 175 11.49 -0.20 -1.20
C PHE A 175 12.91 0.38 -1.21
N LYS A 176 13.04 1.60 -0.69
CA LYS A 176 14.34 2.26 -0.51
C LYS A 176 14.68 2.31 0.97
N HIS A 177 15.92 1.96 1.32
CA HIS A 177 16.43 2.06 2.69
C HIS A 177 17.87 2.56 2.66
N ARG A 178 18.16 3.63 3.41
CA ARG A 178 19.50 4.23 3.54
C ARG A 178 20.21 4.41 2.19
N GLY A 179 19.50 4.94 1.20
CA GLY A 179 20.02 5.21 -0.14
C GLY A 179 19.97 4.01 -1.10
N THR A 180 19.84 2.79 -0.61
CA THR A 180 19.82 1.55 -1.43
C THR A 180 18.39 1.14 -1.74
N ARG A 181 18.12 0.69 -2.97
CA ARG A 181 16.86 0.07 -3.35
C ARG A 181 16.97 -1.45 -3.23
N TYR A 182 15.91 -2.05 -2.69
CA TYR A 182 15.77 -3.49 -2.54
C TYR A 182 14.53 -3.98 -3.30
N LEU A 183 14.58 -5.22 -3.73
CA LEU A 183 13.42 -6.01 -4.15
C LEU A 183 13.19 -7.08 -3.08
N VAL A 184 11.94 -7.30 -2.71
CA VAL A 184 11.51 -8.47 -1.95
C VAL A 184 10.45 -9.19 -2.77
N TRP A 185 10.50 -10.51 -2.81
CA TRP A 185 9.55 -11.31 -3.59
C TRP A 185 9.37 -12.69 -2.98
N ALA A 186 8.39 -13.43 -3.48
CA ALA A 186 8.16 -14.82 -3.16
C ALA A 186 8.69 -15.71 -4.29
N GLN A 187 9.43 -16.76 -3.95
CA GLN A 187 9.97 -17.69 -4.94
C GLN A 187 10.21 -19.09 -4.36
N HIS A 188 9.96 -20.11 -5.17
CA HIS A 188 10.31 -21.50 -4.87
C HIS A 188 11.83 -21.73 -4.96
N GLU A 189 12.42 -22.42 -3.98
CA GLU A 189 13.83 -22.82 -4.03
C GLU A 189 13.96 -24.29 -4.45
N PRO A 190 14.80 -24.60 -5.46
CA PRO A 190 15.02 -25.98 -5.88
C PRO A 190 15.42 -26.90 -4.71
N GLY A 191 14.70 -28.01 -4.58
CA GLY A 191 14.98 -29.02 -3.55
C GLY A 191 14.33 -28.77 -2.19
N MET A 192 13.58 -27.67 -2.02
CA MET A 192 12.74 -27.49 -0.83
C MET A 192 11.36 -28.15 -1.00
N ASP A 193 10.87 -28.77 0.08
CA ASP A 193 9.50 -29.28 0.16
C ASP A 193 8.54 -28.18 0.63
N ASN A 194 8.37 -27.15 -0.21
CA ASN A 194 7.42 -26.04 -0.02
C ASN A 194 6.99 -25.41 -1.37
N ASN A 195 6.01 -24.50 -1.33
CA ASN A 195 5.62 -23.72 -2.50
C ASN A 195 6.57 -22.54 -2.69
N THR A 196 6.63 -21.61 -1.74
CA THR A 196 7.41 -20.38 -1.84
C THR A 196 7.99 -19.94 -0.50
N ALA A 197 9.15 -19.30 -0.57
CA ALA A 197 9.82 -18.59 0.53
C ALA A 197 10.00 -17.11 0.17
N LEU A 198 10.32 -16.26 1.15
CA LEU A 198 10.59 -14.84 0.91
C LEU A 198 12.06 -14.57 0.69
N TRP A 199 12.35 -13.72 -0.28
CA TRP A 199 13.70 -13.40 -0.72
C TRP A 199 13.92 -11.90 -0.79
N ILE A 200 15.14 -11.44 -0.51
CA ILE A 200 15.56 -10.05 -0.70
C ILE A 200 16.84 -9.96 -1.53
N SER A 201 16.94 -8.92 -2.36
CA SER A 201 18.17 -8.55 -3.04
C SER A 201 18.24 -7.03 -3.28
N LYS A 202 19.47 -6.51 -3.39
CA LYS A 202 19.72 -5.13 -3.81
C LYS A 202 19.44 -4.97 -5.30
N MET A 203 19.00 -3.78 -5.72
CA MET A 203 18.72 -3.47 -7.12
C MET A 203 19.72 -2.46 -7.70
N ALA A 204 20.23 -2.71 -8.91
CA ALA A 204 21.02 -1.75 -9.67
C ALA A 204 20.14 -0.66 -10.30
N ASN A 205 18.96 -1.06 -10.78
CA ASN A 205 17.92 -0.21 -11.35
C ASN A 205 16.54 -0.85 -11.03
N PRO A 206 15.41 -0.22 -11.34
CA PRO A 206 14.08 -0.74 -10.98
C PRO A 206 13.68 -2.10 -11.59
N TRP A 207 14.50 -2.73 -12.45
CA TRP A 207 14.20 -4.04 -13.04
C TRP A 207 15.43 -4.98 -13.08
N THR A 208 16.48 -4.69 -12.31
CA THR A 208 17.71 -5.51 -12.31
C THR A 208 18.28 -5.64 -10.91
N LEU A 209 18.45 -6.89 -10.47
CA LEU A 209 19.12 -7.24 -9.22
C LEU A 209 20.63 -7.08 -9.35
N THR A 210 21.30 -6.72 -8.26
CA THR A 210 22.77 -6.58 -8.20
C THR A 210 23.40 -7.32 -7.02
N GLY A 211 22.60 -7.73 -6.03
CA GLY A 211 23.08 -8.45 -4.86
C GLY A 211 22.75 -9.94 -4.90
N PRO A 212 23.27 -10.73 -3.94
CA PRO A 212 22.81 -12.10 -3.75
C PRO A 212 21.31 -12.13 -3.46
N GLN A 213 20.69 -13.25 -3.77
CA GLN A 213 19.33 -13.59 -3.34
C GLN A 213 19.41 -14.20 -1.93
N VAL A 214 18.88 -13.49 -0.92
CA VAL A 214 18.94 -13.89 0.49
C VAL A 214 17.56 -14.31 0.97
N ARG A 215 17.44 -15.51 1.53
CA ARG A 215 16.18 -16.02 2.09
C ARG A 215 15.89 -15.35 3.43
N LEU A 216 14.71 -14.75 3.57
CA LEU A 216 14.29 -14.08 4.80
C LEU A 216 13.33 -14.92 5.64
N SER A 217 12.44 -15.67 5.00
CA SER A 217 11.49 -16.54 5.69
C SER A 217 11.18 -17.77 4.84
N THR A 218 10.91 -18.88 5.51
CA THR A 218 10.38 -20.12 4.94
C THR A 218 9.10 -20.47 5.69
N PRO A 219 8.05 -20.97 5.01
CA PRO A 219 6.86 -21.49 5.67
C PRO A 219 7.22 -22.73 6.48
N GLU A 220 7.09 -22.63 7.81
CA GLU A 220 7.51 -23.67 8.75
C GLU A 220 6.61 -23.77 9.98
N LEU A 221 5.86 -22.71 10.29
CA LEU A 221 4.90 -22.70 11.40
C LEU A 221 3.59 -23.33 10.93
N ASP A 222 2.85 -23.97 11.83
CA ASP A 222 1.62 -24.70 11.49
C ASP A 222 0.62 -23.84 10.71
N TRP A 223 0.47 -22.57 11.11
CA TRP A 223 -0.43 -21.61 10.46
C TRP A 223 0.04 -21.19 9.06
N GLU A 224 1.33 -21.33 8.73
CA GLU A 224 1.88 -21.05 7.40
C GLU A 224 1.71 -22.21 6.42
N CYS A 225 1.40 -23.40 6.94
CA CYS A 225 1.45 -24.66 6.20
C CYS A 225 0.05 -25.28 5.97
N VAL A 226 -1.02 -24.52 6.23
CA VAL A 226 -2.39 -25.03 6.02
C VAL A 226 -2.75 -25.00 4.54
N GLY A 227 -3.01 -26.18 3.97
CA GLY A 227 -3.30 -26.37 2.54
C GLY A 227 -2.04 -26.37 1.69
N TYR A 228 -1.28 -25.28 1.72
CA TYR A 228 0.02 -25.14 1.04
C TYR A 228 1.07 -24.56 1.99
N LYS A 229 2.35 -24.87 1.75
CA LYS A 229 3.47 -24.30 2.51
C LYS A 229 3.94 -23.03 1.80
N VAL A 230 3.35 -21.89 2.16
CA VAL A 230 3.47 -20.63 1.42
C VAL A 230 3.96 -19.50 2.33
N ASN A 231 4.95 -18.76 1.86
CA ASN A 231 5.13 -17.36 2.24
C ASN A 231 5.11 -16.52 0.96
N GLU A 232 4.13 -15.64 0.81
CA GLU A 232 3.94 -14.80 -0.38
C GLU A 232 3.47 -13.38 -0.05
N GLY A 233 3.15 -12.54 -1.05
CA GLY A 233 2.67 -11.18 -0.86
C GLY A 233 3.48 -10.32 0.13
N PRO A 234 4.82 -10.22 0.02
CA PRO A 234 5.62 -9.41 0.93
C PRO A 234 5.33 -7.92 0.73
N TYR A 235 5.23 -7.15 1.83
CA TYR A 235 5.16 -5.70 1.75
C TYR A 235 5.88 -5.02 2.91
N VAL A 236 6.55 -3.89 2.63
CA VAL A 236 7.46 -3.24 3.58
C VAL A 236 6.87 -1.95 4.16
N LEU A 237 6.95 -1.81 5.48
CA LEU A 237 6.62 -0.62 6.25
C LEU A 237 7.82 -0.17 7.09
N GLN A 238 8.22 1.09 6.95
CA GLN A 238 9.35 1.67 7.68
C GLN A 238 8.88 2.72 8.68
N ARG A 239 8.94 2.37 9.97
CA ARG A 239 8.42 3.18 11.08
C ARG A 239 9.21 2.89 12.36
N HIS A 240 9.24 3.87 13.26
CA HIS A 240 9.78 3.71 14.62
C HIS A 240 11.17 3.02 14.67
N GLY A 241 12.08 3.46 13.79
CA GLY A 241 13.45 2.93 13.73
C GLY A 241 13.56 1.47 13.29
N ARG A 242 12.52 0.90 12.66
CA ARG A 242 12.46 -0.49 12.20
C ARG A 242 11.96 -0.60 10.76
N VAL A 243 12.24 -1.75 10.18
CA VAL A 243 11.69 -2.24 8.91
C VAL A 243 10.79 -3.42 9.26
N PHE A 244 9.51 -3.27 9.00
CA PHE A 244 8.49 -4.29 9.15
C PHE A 244 8.21 -4.85 7.76
N LEU A 245 8.27 -6.17 7.60
CA LEU A 245 7.97 -6.86 6.36
C LEU A 245 6.82 -7.81 6.63
N THR A 246 5.62 -7.40 6.26
CA THR A 246 4.48 -8.31 6.27
C THR A 246 4.58 -9.26 5.09
N TYR A 247 3.97 -10.42 5.23
CA TYR A 247 3.79 -11.41 4.18
C TYR A 247 2.54 -12.20 4.47
N SER A 248 2.05 -12.97 3.50
CA SER A 248 0.89 -13.84 3.65
C SER A 248 1.29 -15.30 3.61
N ALA A 249 0.50 -16.16 4.25
CA ALA A 249 0.81 -17.58 4.38
C ALA A 249 -0.44 -18.46 4.40
N GLY A 250 -0.24 -19.77 4.17
CA GLY A 250 -1.31 -20.75 3.98
C GLY A 250 -1.95 -20.67 2.59
N ALA A 251 -2.94 -21.53 2.34
CA ALA A 251 -3.75 -21.47 1.13
C ALA A 251 -4.60 -20.20 1.08
N THR A 252 -4.94 -19.72 -0.11
CA THR A 252 -5.77 -18.52 -0.35
C THR A 252 -7.26 -18.78 -0.09
N ASP A 253 -7.59 -19.52 0.97
CA ASP A 253 -8.92 -19.75 1.51
C ASP A 253 -9.06 -19.05 2.88
N ARG A 254 -9.96 -19.51 3.76
CA ARG A 254 -10.12 -18.95 5.11
C ARG A 254 -8.87 -19.03 6.00
N HIS A 255 -7.89 -19.86 5.65
CA HIS A 255 -6.64 -20.03 6.39
C HIS A 255 -5.58 -19.00 6.00
N TYR A 256 -5.80 -18.27 4.91
CA TYR A 256 -4.91 -17.20 4.50
C TYR A 256 -4.79 -16.15 5.62
N CYS A 257 -3.56 -15.83 5.99
CA CYS A 257 -3.28 -14.90 7.08
C CYS A 257 -1.95 -14.21 6.88
N MET A 258 -1.66 -13.17 7.66
CA MET A 258 -0.45 -12.38 7.54
C MET A 258 0.56 -12.72 8.63
N GLY A 259 1.81 -12.97 8.23
CA GLY A 259 2.98 -12.99 9.08
C GLY A 259 3.71 -11.64 9.11
N LEU A 260 4.74 -11.54 9.94
CA LEU A 260 5.57 -10.35 10.07
C LEU A 260 7.02 -10.71 10.36
N LEU A 261 7.93 -10.17 9.55
CA LEU A 261 9.36 -10.09 9.87
C LEU A 261 9.69 -8.66 10.35
N THR A 262 10.57 -8.54 11.34
CA THR A 262 11.02 -7.25 11.87
C THR A 262 12.54 -7.17 11.88
N ALA A 263 13.08 -6.09 11.32
CA ALA A 263 14.50 -5.75 11.41
C ALA A 263 14.68 -4.33 11.95
N GLY A 264 15.80 -4.07 12.62
CA GLY A 264 16.19 -2.71 12.98
C GLY A 264 16.56 -1.88 11.75
N ALA A 265 16.18 -0.61 11.68
CA ALA A 265 16.56 0.26 10.55
C ALA A 265 18.09 0.43 10.41
N GLY A 266 18.85 0.19 11.49
CA GLY A 266 20.31 0.23 11.49
C GLY A 266 20.99 -1.08 11.05
N SER A 267 20.26 -2.21 10.98
CA SER A 267 20.85 -3.52 10.69
C SER A 267 21.18 -3.72 9.21
N ASP A 268 21.93 -4.79 8.91
CA ASP A 268 22.13 -5.25 7.55
C ASP A 268 20.91 -6.06 7.08
N LEU A 269 20.09 -5.46 6.21
CA LEU A 269 18.89 -6.09 5.68
C LEU A 269 19.20 -7.30 4.78
N MET A 270 20.44 -7.44 4.31
CA MET A 270 20.90 -8.60 3.53
C MET A 270 21.42 -9.75 4.41
N ASP A 271 21.43 -9.61 5.74
CA ASP A 271 21.69 -10.72 6.66
C ASP A 271 20.35 -11.24 7.20
N ALA A 272 20.02 -12.51 6.92
CA ALA A 272 18.79 -13.13 7.40
C ALA A 272 18.65 -13.07 8.93
N ARG A 273 19.77 -13.09 9.67
CA ARG A 273 19.78 -13.00 11.15
C ARG A 273 19.36 -11.64 11.68
N SER A 274 19.31 -10.61 10.83
CA SER A 274 18.79 -9.29 11.19
C SER A 274 17.27 -9.26 11.35
N TRP A 275 16.57 -10.31 10.88
CA TRP A 275 15.12 -10.39 10.83
C TRP A 275 14.58 -11.33 11.89
N SER A 276 13.63 -10.84 12.68
CA SER A 276 12.87 -11.66 13.63
C SER A 276 11.48 -11.93 13.06
N LYS A 277 11.11 -13.21 12.97
CA LYS A 277 9.79 -13.67 12.54
C LYS A 277 8.81 -13.71 13.71
N SER A 278 7.58 -13.23 13.50
CA SER A 278 6.50 -13.38 14.47
C SER A 278 6.11 -14.87 14.59
N PRO A 279 6.02 -15.44 15.81
CA PRO A 279 5.65 -16.84 15.98
C PRO A 279 4.16 -17.11 15.71
N VAL A 280 3.34 -16.07 15.64
CA VAL A 280 1.90 -16.11 15.38
C VAL A 280 1.53 -15.18 14.23
N PRO A 281 0.40 -15.43 13.54
CA PRO A 281 -0.13 -14.48 12.58
C PRO A 281 -0.37 -13.12 13.24
N VAL A 282 -0.07 -12.04 12.52
CA VAL A 282 -0.37 -10.67 12.96
C VAL A 282 -1.75 -10.19 12.50
N PHE A 283 -2.36 -10.90 11.54
CA PHE A 283 -3.69 -10.62 11.02
C PHE A 283 -4.29 -11.90 10.42
N THR A 284 -5.51 -12.27 10.78
CA THR A 284 -6.13 -13.55 10.39
C THR A 284 -7.65 -13.42 10.33
N SER A 285 -8.31 -14.47 9.85
CA SER A 285 -9.76 -14.59 9.80
C SER A 285 -10.44 -14.31 11.14
N ASP A 286 -11.61 -13.71 11.09
CA ASP A 286 -12.39 -13.35 12.27
C ASP A 286 -13.87 -13.70 12.05
N ASP A 287 -14.35 -14.70 12.81
CA ASP A 287 -15.74 -15.20 12.72
C ASP A 287 -16.75 -14.14 13.21
N THR A 288 -16.34 -13.16 14.03
CA THR A 288 -17.24 -12.12 14.60
C THR A 288 -17.58 -11.04 13.56
N THR A 289 -16.61 -10.72 12.71
CA THR A 289 -16.72 -9.71 11.65
C THR A 289 -17.03 -10.33 10.29
N HIS A 290 -17.09 -11.67 10.21
CA HIS A 290 -17.31 -12.46 9.01
C HIS A 290 -16.28 -12.16 7.90
N GLN A 291 -15.02 -11.99 8.29
CA GLN A 291 -13.93 -11.72 7.36
C GLN A 291 -12.95 -12.89 7.34
N TYR A 292 -12.76 -13.47 6.16
CA TYR A 292 -12.03 -14.72 6.01
C TYR A 292 -10.88 -14.59 5.02
N GLY A 293 -9.74 -15.18 5.39
CA GLY A 293 -8.54 -15.22 4.56
C GLY A 293 -7.92 -13.84 4.30
N PRO A 294 -7.73 -12.95 5.30
CA PRO A 294 -7.16 -11.64 5.03
C PRO A 294 -5.67 -11.72 4.68
N GLY A 295 -5.27 -11.13 3.56
CA GLY A 295 -3.86 -11.15 3.15
C GLY A 295 -3.54 -10.34 1.90
N HIS A 296 -2.37 -10.63 1.36
CA HIS A 296 -1.66 -9.91 0.28
C HIS A 296 -1.79 -8.40 0.45
N ASN A 297 -1.26 -7.90 1.55
CA ASN A 297 -1.49 -6.52 1.95
C ASN A 297 -0.50 -5.55 1.31
N CYS A 298 -0.88 -4.28 1.28
CA CYS A 298 0.07 -3.18 1.22
C CYS A 298 -0.21 -2.17 2.33
N PHE A 299 0.60 -1.10 2.39
CA PHE A 299 0.35 0.05 3.25
C PHE A 299 0.33 1.33 2.45
N THR A 300 -0.57 2.23 2.85
CA THR A 300 -0.65 3.60 2.37
C THR A 300 -0.84 4.55 3.56
N VAL A 301 -1.03 5.83 3.30
CA VAL A 301 -1.34 6.83 4.34
C VAL A 301 -2.71 7.46 4.08
N ALA A 302 -3.44 7.79 5.13
CA ALA A 302 -4.71 8.50 5.05
C ALA A 302 -4.54 9.92 4.47
N GLU A 303 -5.65 10.59 4.24
CA GLU A 303 -5.69 11.92 3.61
C GLU A 303 -4.94 12.97 4.44
N ASP A 304 -4.84 12.76 5.76
CA ASP A 304 -4.07 13.55 6.71
C ASP A 304 -2.54 13.48 6.48
N GLY A 305 -2.08 12.51 5.67
CA GLY A 305 -0.69 12.27 5.32
C GLY A 305 0.20 11.65 6.39
N HIS A 306 -0.36 11.23 7.53
CA HIS A 306 0.42 10.67 8.63
C HIS A 306 -0.20 9.44 9.29
N SER A 307 -1.50 9.21 9.19
CA SER A 307 -2.11 7.97 9.67
C SER A 307 -1.83 6.84 8.68
N ASP A 308 -1.15 5.78 9.12
CA ASP A 308 -0.91 4.59 8.30
C ASP A 308 -2.23 3.80 8.11
N VAL A 309 -2.41 3.24 6.92
CA VAL A 309 -3.60 2.48 6.51
C VAL A 309 -3.15 1.13 5.97
N LEU A 310 -3.70 0.07 6.55
CA LEU A 310 -3.61 -1.29 6.03
C LEU A 310 -4.59 -1.44 4.86
N VAL A 311 -4.08 -1.94 3.74
CA VAL A 311 -4.87 -2.29 2.55
C VAL A 311 -4.67 -3.78 2.33
N TYR A 312 -5.74 -4.55 2.18
CA TYR A 312 -5.67 -6.01 2.10
C TYR A 312 -6.89 -6.56 1.35
N HIS A 313 -6.87 -7.83 0.95
CA HIS A 313 -8.08 -8.51 0.50
C HIS A 313 -8.61 -9.48 1.56
N ALA A 314 -9.91 -9.74 1.58
CA ALA A 314 -10.53 -10.84 2.31
C ALA A 314 -11.82 -11.30 1.62
N ARG A 315 -12.36 -12.45 2.01
CA ARG A 315 -13.68 -12.94 1.58
C ARG A 315 -14.74 -12.70 2.66
N PRO A 316 -16.01 -12.46 2.26
CA PRO A 316 -17.12 -12.31 3.20
C PRO A 316 -17.72 -13.65 3.67
N TYR A 317 -17.15 -14.79 3.25
CA TYR A 317 -17.59 -16.13 3.62
C TYR A 317 -16.42 -17.09 3.82
N LYS A 318 -16.67 -18.11 4.64
CA LYS A 318 -15.67 -19.06 5.14
C LYS A 318 -15.37 -20.20 4.17
N GLU A 319 -16.42 -20.77 3.59
CA GLU A 319 -16.32 -21.97 2.75
C GLU A 319 -16.38 -21.59 1.27
N ILE A 320 -15.42 -22.07 0.50
CA ILE A 320 -15.33 -21.86 -0.95
C ILE A 320 -15.79 -23.14 -1.65
N THR A 321 -16.61 -22.99 -2.68
CA THR A 321 -16.99 -24.12 -3.54
C THR A 321 -16.07 -24.15 -4.76
N GLY A 322 -15.30 -25.23 -4.90
CA GLY A 322 -14.34 -25.39 -6.00
C GLY A 322 -12.95 -24.84 -5.68
N ASP A 323 -12.16 -24.56 -6.72
CA ASP A 323 -10.80 -24.03 -6.58
C ASP A 323 -10.83 -22.55 -6.11
N PRO A 324 -10.20 -22.21 -4.97
CA PRO A 324 -10.10 -20.84 -4.48
C PRO A 324 -9.53 -19.83 -5.47
N LEU A 325 -8.72 -20.26 -6.45
CA LEU A 325 -8.20 -19.38 -7.50
C LEU A 325 -9.32 -18.90 -8.43
N HIS A 326 -10.39 -19.68 -8.64
CA HIS A 326 -11.51 -19.36 -9.52
C HIS A 326 -12.68 -18.68 -8.79
N ASP A 327 -12.62 -18.56 -7.46
CA ASP A 327 -13.56 -17.79 -6.66
C ASP A 327 -13.20 -16.29 -6.71
N PRO A 328 -14.04 -15.44 -7.35
CA PRO A 328 -13.69 -14.04 -7.60
C PRO A 328 -13.90 -13.12 -6.39
N ASN A 329 -14.39 -13.62 -5.27
CA ASN A 329 -14.95 -12.79 -4.19
C ASN A 329 -13.95 -12.42 -3.10
N ARG A 330 -12.66 -12.39 -3.44
CA ARG A 330 -11.69 -11.58 -2.69
C ARG A 330 -11.99 -10.10 -2.95
N HIS A 331 -12.18 -9.34 -1.89
CA HIS A 331 -12.53 -7.93 -1.97
C HIS A 331 -11.44 -7.11 -1.31
N THR A 332 -11.05 -6.01 -1.95
CA THR A 332 -10.14 -5.03 -1.36
C THR A 332 -10.82 -4.34 -0.19
N ARG A 333 -10.11 -4.25 0.93
CA ARG A 333 -10.52 -3.63 2.18
C ARG A 333 -9.42 -2.69 2.67
N VAL A 334 -9.81 -1.70 3.46
CA VAL A 334 -8.89 -0.78 4.11
C VAL A 334 -9.27 -0.55 5.56
N GLN A 335 -8.27 -0.47 6.45
CA GLN A 335 -8.46 -0.05 7.84
C GLN A 335 -7.26 0.73 8.34
N ARG A 336 -7.47 1.59 9.33
CA ARG A 336 -6.38 2.30 9.98
C ARG A 336 -5.43 1.29 10.64
N LEU A 337 -4.13 1.46 10.45
CA LEU A 337 -3.12 0.71 11.17
C LEU A 337 -2.79 1.43 12.49
N GLY A 338 -2.90 0.70 13.59
CA GLY A 338 -2.50 1.19 14.91
C GLY A 338 -1.01 0.99 15.18
N TRP A 339 -0.54 1.55 16.30
CA TRP A 339 0.83 1.38 16.78
C TRP A 339 0.82 1.08 18.27
N LYS A 340 1.49 0.00 18.66
CA LYS A 340 1.66 -0.37 20.07
C LYS A 340 2.66 0.57 20.75
N PRO A 341 2.67 0.68 22.10
CA PRO A 341 3.64 1.52 22.81
C PRO A 341 5.11 1.18 22.54
N ASP A 342 5.41 -0.09 22.22
CA ASP A 342 6.75 -0.54 21.82
C ASP A 342 7.11 -0.18 20.36
N GLY A 343 6.20 0.48 19.65
CA GLY A 343 6.30 0.92 18.25
C GLY A 343 6.17 -0.18 17.20
N THR A 344 5.76 -1.41 17.56
CA THR A 344 5.32 -2.43 16.60
C THR A 344 3.92 -2.11 16.06
N PRO A 345 3.59 -2.52 14.82
CA PRO A 345 2.26 -2.27 14.26
C PRO A 345 1.17 -3.06 15.02
N ASP A 346 0.02 -2.41 15.17
CA ASP A 346 -1.20 -3.05 15.67
C ASP A 346 -2.22 -3.13 14.54
N PHE A 347 -2.36 -4.34 13.99
CA PHE A 347 -3.29 -4.61 12.89
C PHE A 347 -4.74 -4.71 13.34
N GLY A 348 -4.99 -5.00 14.63
CA GLY A 348 -6.29 -5.40 15.13
C GLY A 348 -6.82 -6.67 14.44
N VAL A 349 -8.13 -6.70 14.19
CA VAL A 349 -8.82 -7.73 13.41
C VAL A 349 -9.37 -7.13 12.11
N PRO A 350 -9.62 -7.91 11.05
CA PRO A 350 -10.29 -7.40 9.86
C PRO A 350 -11.66 -6.85 10.19
N VAL A 351 -11.90 -5.56 9.92
CA VAL A 351 -13.17 -4.92 10.30
C VAL A 351 -14.34 -5.44 9.48
N ALA A 352 -15.52 -5.52 10.09
CA ALA A 352 -16.77 -5.92 9.44
C ALA A 352 -17.13 -5.01 8.24
N ASP A 353 -18.01 -5.50 7.37
CA ASP A 353 -18.57 -4.72 6.27
C ASP A 353 -19.29 -3.48 6.78
N THR A 354 -19.22 -2.40 6.00
CA THR A 354 -19.99 -1.19 6.30
C THR A 354 -21.43 -1.42 5.92
N VAL A 355 -22.33 -1.42 6.91
CA VAL A 355 -23.77 -1.49 6.67
C VAL A 355 -24.21 -0.29 5.86
N GLN A 356 -24.69 -0.50 4.64
CA GLN A 356 -25.33 0.58 3.88
C GLN A 356 -26.70 0.88 4.48
N ALA A 357 -27.03 2.15 4.65
CA ALA A 357 -28.33 2.58 5.15
C ALA A 357 -29.44 2.13 4.17
N GLY A 358 -30.03 0.96 4.42
CA GLY A 358 -31.03 0.34 3.55
C GLY A 358 -31.21 -1.18 3.73
N GLU A 359 -30.22 -1.88 4.30
CA GLU A 359 -30.26 -3.34 4.49
C GLU A 359 -30.74 -3.79 5.88
N VAL A 360 -31.53 -2.98 6.57
CA VAL A 360 -32.36 -3.46 7.68
C VAL A 360 -33.77 -3.72 7.14
N ARG A 361 -34.01 -4.95 6.69
CA ARG A 361 -35.36 -5.52 6.62
C ARG A 361 -35.36 -6.96 7.09
#